data_AF-A0A9E5TJ68-F1
#
_entry.id   AF-A0A9E5TJ68-F1
#
_cell.length_a   1.000
_cell.length_b   1.000
_cell.length_c   1.000
_cell.angle_alpha   90.00
_cell.angle_beta   90.00
_cell.angle_gamma   90.00
#
_symmetry.space_group_name_H-M   'P 1'
#
loop_
_entity.id
_entity.type
_entity.pdbx_description
1 polymer ?
#
loop_
_entity_poly.entity_id
_entity_poly.type
_entity_poly.pdbx_seq_one_letter_code
_entity_poly.pdbx_strand_id
1 'polypeptide(L)'
;LHVFLHTFGSIYELIPDLIELGVDILNPVQTSAADMDPARLKREFGQDVVFWGGGADTQHILPNATLEEVRQHVRASIEIFAPGGGYVFNQVHN
;
A
#
# COMPACT_ATOMS: atom_id res chain seq x y z
N LEU A 1 -6.04 18.77 11.00
CA LEU A 1 -5.35 18.78 9.69
C LEU A 1 -4.91 17.35 9.48
N HIS A 2 -5.17 16.76 8.31
CA HIS A 2 -4.62 15.45 7.96
C HIS A 2 -3.52 15.63 6.93
N VAL A 3 -2.40 14.94 7.12
CA VAL A 3 -1.21 14.96 6.27
C VAL A 3 -1.18 13.69 5.44
N PHE A 4 -1.24 13.89 4.14
CA PHE A 4 -1.08 12.85 3.13
C PHE A 4 0.32 12.97 2.54
N LEU A 5 1.10 11.89 2.60
CA LEU A 5 2.45 11.85 2.04
C LEU A 5 2.45 11.02 0.76
N HIS A 6 2.85 11.67 -0.33
CA HIS A 6 3.12 10.99 -1.59
C HIS A 6 4.61 10.67 -1.73
N THR A 7 4.99 9.39 -1.70
CA THR A 7 6.37 8.94 -1.85
C THR A 7 6.44 7.51 -2.40
N PHE A 8 7.44 7.24 -3.25
CA PHE A 8 7.63 5.95 -3.92
C PHE A 8 8.86 5.21 -3.42
N GLY A 9 8.93 3.92 -3.72
CA GLY A 9 10.08 3.06 -3.40
C GLY A 9 9.95 2.38 -2.05
N SER A 10 11.09 1.96 -1.49
CA SER A 10 11.15 1.37 -0.15
C SER A 10 11.28 2.47 0.88
N ILE A 11 10.22 2.70 1.63
CA ILE A 11 10.21 3.66 2.75
C ILE A 11 10.05 2.96 4.09
N TYR A 12 10.10 1.63 4.12
CA TYR A 12 9.76 0.82 5.29
C TYR A 12 10.44 1.30 6.57
N GLU A 13 11.75 1.57 6.52
CA GLU A 13 12.54 2.03 7.67
C GLU A 13 12.13 3.43 8.16
N LEU A 14 11.53 4.25 7.30
CA LEU A 14 11.11 5.62 7.62
C LEU A 14 9.67 5.69 8.15
N ILE A 15 8.86 4.64 7.96
CA ILE A 15 7.43 4.66 8.34
C ILE A 15 7.23 5.02 9.83
N PRO A 16 8.00 4.47 10.80
CA PRO A 16 7.85 4.86 12.21
C PRO A 16 8.06 6.36 12.45
N ASP A 17 9.12 6.93 11.88
CA ASP A 17 9.44 8.35 12.03
C ASP A 17 8.38 9.23 11.36
N LEU A 18 7.85 8.82 10.20
CA LEU A 18 6.79 9.54 9.50
C LEU A 18 5.49 9.55 10.30
N ILE A 19 5.15 8.44 10.96
CA ILE A 19 4.02 8.37 11.89
C ILE A 19 4.23 9.32 13.08
N GLU A 20 5.44 9.34 13.68
CA GLU A 20 5.78 10.24 14.79
C GLU A 20 5.67 11.73 14.38
N LEU A 21 6.05 12.04 13.13
CA LEU A 21 5.94 13.37 12.55
C LEU A 21 4.50 13.77 12.17
N GLY A 22 3.52 12.87 12.33
CA GLY A 22 2.10 13.13 12.11
C GLY A 22 1.63 12.91 10.69
N VAL A 23 2.29 12.04 9.91
CA VAL A 23 1.77 11.59 8.62
C VAL A 23 0.61 10.62 8.85
N ASP A 24 -0.58 10.98 8.37
CA ASP A 24 -1.81 10.17 8.52
C ASP A 24 -1.98 9.13 7.41
N ILE A 25 -1.46 9.42 6.20
CA ILE A 25 -1.72 8.60 5.00
C ILE A 25 -0.44 8.43 4.18
N LEU A 26 -0.14 7.18 3.79
CA LEU A 26 0.92 6.84 2.84
C LEU A 26 0.33 6.50 1.48
N ASN A 27 0.82 7.18 0.44
CA ASN A 27 0.47 6.91 -0.95
C ASN A 27 1.68 7.04 -1.88
N PRO A 28 1.77 6.20 -2.92
CA PRO A 28 1.16 4.89 -3.00
C PRO A 28 1.84 3.91 -2.04
N VAL A 29 1.32 2.68 -1.99
CA VAL A 29 2.02 1.56 -1.38
C VAL A 29 2.71 0.78 -2.50
N GLN A 30 4.02 1.02 -2.70
CA GLN A 30 4.83 0.34 -3.72
C GLN A 30 5.21 -1.07 -3.25
N THR A 31 4.27 -2.00 -3.33
CA THR A 31 4.40 -3.37 -2.81
C THR A 31 5.50 -4.21 -3.48
N SER A 32 5.97 -3.78 -4.66
CA SER A 32 7.08 -4.40 -5.38
C SER A 32 8.48 -3.92 -4.94
N ALA A 33 8.56 -2.87 -4.10
CA ALA A 33 9.82 -2.37 -3.58
C ALA A 33 10.34 -3.22 -2.41
N ALA A 34 11.64 -3.13 -2.13
CA ALA A 34 12.26 -3.85 -1.02
C ALA A 34 11.54 -3.54 0.31
N ASP A 35 11.35 -4.55 1.16
CA ASP A 35 10.71 -4.43 2.48
C ASP A 35 9.26 -3.91 2.51
N MET A 36 8.60 -3.74 1.35
CA MET A 36 7.22 -3.24 1.25
C MET A 36 6.18 -4.36 1.16
N ASP A 37 6.40 -5.49 1.84
CA ASP A 37 5.44 -6.60 1.88
C ASP A 37 4.08 -6.13 2.47
N PRO A 38 2.96 -6.29 1.76
CA PRO A 38 1.65 -5.81 2.20
C PRO A 38 1.23 -6.30 3.58
N ALA A 39 1.44 -7.59 3.85
CA ALA A 39 0.99 -8.21 5.09
C ALA A 39 1.82 -7.74 6.29
N ARG A 40 3.13 -7.57 6.10
CA ARG A 40 4.04 -6.94 7.07
C ARG A 40 3.64 -5.51 7.37
N LEU A 41 3.48 -4.69 6.33
CA LEU A 41 3.08 -3.29 6.47
C LEU A 41 1.77 -3.13 7.23
N LYS A 42 0.74 -3.91 6.84
CA LYS A 42 -0.57 -3.86 7.52
C LYS A 42 -0.48 -4.27 8.98
N ARG A 43 0.27 -5.34 9.30
CA ARG A 43 0.44 -5.83 10.67
C ARG A 43 1.16 -4.83 11.56
N GLU A 44 2.19 -4.17 11.04
CA GLU A 44 3.11 -3.36 11.83
C GLU A 44 2.68 -1.90 11.96
N PHE A 45 2.03 -1.33 10.92
CA PHE A 45 1.71 0.10 10.89
C PHE A 45 0.24 0.39 10.61
N GLY A 46 -0.57 -0.62 10.26
CA GLY A 46 -1.95 -0.43 9.82
C GLY A 46 -2.95 0.03 10.88
N GLN A 47 -2.51 0.19 12.14
CA GLN A 47 -3.27 0.83 13.21
C GLN A 47 -2.97 2.33 13.31
N ASP A 48 -1.80 2.77 12.84
CA ASP A 48 -1.28 4.13 13.03
C ASP A 48 -1.36 4.97 11.75
N VAL A 49 -1.37 4.33 10.59
CA VAL A 49 -1.40 5.02 9.29
C VAL A 49 -2.40 4.39 8.32
N VAL A 50 -3.00 5.23 7.47
CA VAL A 50 -3.85 4.79 6.36
C VAL A 50 -2.98 4.44 5.15
N PHE A 51 -3.20 3.25 4.59
CA PHE A 51 -2.59 2.86 3.33
C PHE A 51 -3.50 3.25 2.17
N TRP A 52 -3.02 4.14 1.29
CA TRP A 52 -3.71 4.49 0.06
C TRP A 52 -2.88 3.99 -1.12
N GLY A 53 -3.32 2.95 -1.81
CA GLY A 53 -2.56 2.30 -2.90
C GLY A 53 -2.32 0.81 -2.63
N GLY A 54 -1.48 0.15 -3.42
CA GLY A 54 -1.28 -1.30 -3.28
C GLY A 54 -2.44 -2.15 -3.83
N GLY A 55 -3.48 -1.51 -4.39
CA GLY A 55 -4.68 -2.18 -4.88
C GLY A 55 -4.57 -2.75 -6.29
N ALA A 56 -3.74 -2.14 -7.15
CA ALA A 56 -3.45 -2.66 -8.49
C ALA A 56 -2.01 -2.33 -8.93
N ASP A 57 -1.25 -3.37 -9.27
CA ASP A 57 0.08 -3.23 -9.87
C ASP A 57 -0.04 -2.89 -11.37
N THR A 58 0.19 -1.62 -11.68
CA THR A 58 0.18 -1.05 -13.04
C THR A 58 1.46 -1.31 -13.82
N GLN A 59 2.53 -1.76 -13.17
CA GLN A 59 3.84 -1.96 -13.81
C GLN A 59 4.04 -3.40 -14.30
N HIS A 60 3.49 -4.39 -13.58
CA HIS A 60 3.72 -5.81 -13.88
C HIS A 60 2.43 -6.58 -14.16
N ILE A 61 1.43 -6.48 -13.28
CA ILE A 61 0.23 -7.33 -13.33
C ILE A 61 -0.76 -6.84 -14.39
N LEU A 62 -1.24 -5.60 -14.28
CA LEU A 62 -2.22 -5.06 -15.25
C LEU A 62 -1.78 -5.14 -16.73
N PRO A 63 -0.51 -4.84 -17.09
CA PRO A 63 -0.12 -4.87 -18.51
C PRO A 63 0.12 -6.27 -19.09
N ASN A 64 0.46 -7.27 -18.25
CA ASN A 64 0.98 -8.55 -18.74
C ASN A 64 0.21 -9.79 -18.30
N ALA A 65 -0.58 -9.71 -17.22
CA ALA A 65 -1.24 -10.88 -16.64
C ALA A 65 -2.62 -11.13 -17.29
N THR A 66 -3.13 -12.34 -17.10
CA THR A 66 -4.50 -12.69 -17.46
C THR A 66 -5.52 -11.97 -16.56
N LEU A 67 -6.75 -11.85 -17.03
CA LEU A 67 -7.85 -11.28 -16.25
C LEU A 67 -8.06 -11.99 -14.90
N GLU A 68 -7.84 -13.30 -14.85
CA GLU A 68 -7.98 -14.07 -13.62
C GLU A 68 -6.86 -13.73 -12.63
N GLU A 69 -5.62 -13.64 -13.09
CA GLU A 69 -4.49 -13.21 -12.25
C GLU A 69 -4.66 -11.77 -11.73
N VAL A 70 -5.18 -10.86 -12.56
CA VAL A 70 -5.53 -9.49 -12.13
C VAL A 70 -6.57 -9.52 -11.01
N ARG A 71 -7.64 -10.31 -11.15
CA ARG A 71 -8.67 -10.45 -10.13
C ARG A 71 -8.11 -11.03 -8.83
N GLN A 72 -7.27 -12.05 -8.93
CA GLN A 72 -6.63 -12.68 -7.79
C GLN A 72 -5.71 -11.69 -7.06
N HIS A 73 -4.92 -10.92 -7.80
CA HIS A 73 -4.05 -9.88 -7.25
C HIS A 73 -4.84 -8.80 -6.50
N VAL A 74 -5.86 -8.21 -7.15
CA VAL A 74 -6.73 -7.19 -6.54
C VAL A 74 -7.40 -7.73 -5.28
N ARG A 75 -7.91 -8.97 -5.34
CA ARG A 75 -8.56 -9.63 -4.21
C ARG A 75 -7.59 -9.83 -3.04
N ALA A 76 -6.38 -10.33 -3.30
CA ALA A 76 -5.37 -10.53 -2.29
C ALA A 76 -4.98 -9.21 -1.60
N SER A 77 -4.81 -8.12 -2.37
CA SER A 77 -4.55 -6.79 -1.79
C SER A 77 -5.69 -6.31 -0.87
N ILE A 78 -6.95 -6.52 -1.27
CA ILE A 78 -8.11 -6.16 -0.45
C ILE A 78 -8.16 -7.01 0.83
N GLU A 79 -7.95 -8.33 0.71
CA GLU A 79 -7.95 -9.25 1.86
C GLU A 79 -6.85 -8.90 2.88
N ILE A 80 -5.74 -8.32 2.42
CA ILE A 80 -4.66 -7.86 3.30
C ILE A 80 -4.97 -6.49 3.90
N PHE A 81 -5.24 -5.47 3.10
CA PHE A 81 -5.29 -4.09 3.60
C PHE A 81 -6.62 -3.67 4.22
N ALA A 82 -7.75 -4.20 3.75
CA ALA A 82 -9.08 -3.75 4.14
C ALA A 82 -9.49 -4.11 5.59
N PRO A 83 -9.14 -5.28 6.15
CA PRO A 83 -9.51 -5.62 7.52
C PRO A 83 -9.01 -4.58 8.54
N GLY A 84 -9.89 -4.16 9.45
CA GLY A 84 -9.58 -3.15 10.46
C GLY A 84 -9.63 -1.70 9.96
N GLY A 85 -10.02 -1.44 8.71
CA GLY A 85 -10.07 -0.08 8.15
C GLY A 85 -8.68 0.44 7.76
N GLY A 86 -8.52 1.75 7.60
CA GLY A 86 -7.21 2.35 7.26
C GLY A 86 -6.68 1.96 5.88
N TYR A 87 -7.58 1.76 4.92
CA TYR A 87 -7.23 1.41 3.54
C TYR A 87 -8.08 2.18 2.52
N VAL A 88 -7.42 2.77 1.53
CA VAL A 88 -8.03 3.39 0.36
C VAL A 88 -7.50 2.68 -0.88
N PHE A 89 -8.39 1.97 -1.58
CA PHE A 89 -8.02 1.26 -2.80
C PHE A 89 -7.57 2.25 -3.88
N ASN A 90 -6.37 2.02 -4.43
CA ASN A 90 -5.85 2.75 -5.59
C ASN A 90 -4.74 1.94 -6.27
N GLN A 91 -4.38 2.32 -7.48
CA GLN A 91 -3.21 1.79 -8.18
C GLN A 91 -1.90 2.11 -7.46
N VAL A 92 -0.87 1.29 -7.70
CA VAL A 92 0.47 1.43 -7.13
C VAL A 92 1.24 2.58 -7.77
N HIS A 93 1.15 2.76 -9.09
CA HIS A 93 1.84 3.83 -9.81
C HIS A 93 0.93 4.36 -10.93
N ASN A 94 1.10 5.62 -11.31
CA ASN A 94 0.44 6.22 -12.47
C ASN A 94 1.26 6.02 -13.75
#